data_AF-A0A7V1FA45-F1
#
_entry.id   AF-A0A7V1FA45-F1
#
_cell.length_a   1.000
_cell.length_b   1.000
_cell.length_c   1.000
_cell.angle_alpha   90.00
_cell.angle_beta   90.00
_cell.angle_gamma   90.00
#
_symmetry.space_group_name_H-M   'P 1'
#
loop_
_entity.id
_entity.type
_entity.pdbx_description
1 polymer ?
#
loop_
_entity_poly.entity_id
_entity_poly.type
_entity_poly.pdbx_seq_one_letter_code
_entity_poly.pdbx_strand_id
1 'polypeptide(L)'
;MVKRFIQIGLILTIAALFSTPPVQAQPESYNHPELKWYTIETPHFFIHFHNGTKRTAFAIAKIAENVYGPVTKLYRHKPDGKVHFIVRDTDDYSNGAAYYYENKIEIWATPMDFDL
;
A
#
# COMPACT_ATOMS: atom_id res chain seq x y z
N MET A 1 21.85 37.92 44.51
CA MET A 1 21.46 38.35 43.15
C MET A 1 21.69 37.24 42.11
N VAL A 2 22.88 36.64 42.03
CA VAL A 2 23.24 35.55 41.08
C VAL A 2 22.32 34.30 41.13
N LYS A 3 21.98 33.78 42.33
CA LYS A 3 21.11 32.60 42.47
C LYS A 3 19.72 32.77 41.84
N ARG A 4 19.17 33.99 41.88
CA ARG A 4 17.86 34.33 41.30
C ARG A 4 17.88 34.29 39.77
N PHE A 5 18.99 34.73 39.16
CA PHE A 5 19.18 34.67 37.71
C PHE A 5 19.37 33.24 37.20
N ILE A 6 20.09 32.39 37.93
CA ILE A 6 20.24 30.96 37.61
C ILE A 6 18.87 30.26 37.66
N GLN A 7 18.07 30.56 38.68
CA GLN A 7 16.76 29.94 38.88
C GLN A 7 15.73 30.36 37.80
N ILE A 8 15.75 31.63 37.38
CA ILE A 8 14.92 32.11 36.25
C ILE A 8 15.39 31.48 34.93
N GLY A 9 16.69 31.39 34.70
CA GLY A 9 17.24 30.71 33.53
C GLY A 9 16.80 29.25 33.46
N LEU A 10 16.86 28.52 34.58
CA LEU A 10 16.41 27.13 34.65
C LEU A 10 14.91 26.99 34.36
N ILE A 11 14.07 27.87 34.91
CA ILE A 11 12.62 27.87 34.66
C ILE A 11 12.32 28.13 33.18
N LEU A 12 13.03 29.07 32.54
CA LEU A 12 12.86 29.37 31.12
C LEU A 12 13.30 28.21 30.23
N THR A 13 14.40 27.53 30.56
CA THR A 13 14.83 26.33 29.82
C THR A 13 13.84 25.18 29.97
N ILE A 14 13.30 24.97 31.17
CA ILE A 14 12.27 23.96 31.43
C ILE A 14 10.99 24.28 30.65
N ALA A 15 10.53 25.54 30.67
CA ALA A 15 9.37 25.97 29.92
C ALA A 15 9.54 25.77 28.40
N ALA A 16 10.75 26.00 27.87
CA ALA A 16 11.08 25.76 26.46
C ALA A 16 11.12 24.27 26.08
N LEU A 17 11.42 23.38 27.03
CA LEU A 17 11.39 21.93 26.80
C LEU A 17 9.96 21.36 26.77
N PHE A 18 8.99 22.05 27.38
CA PHE A 18 7.59 21.65 27.42
C PHE A 18 6.70 22.37 26.39
N SER A 19 7.26 23.26 25.57
CA SER A 19 6.52 24.01 24.54
C SER A 19 6.56 23.38 23.15
N THR A 20 7.09 22.17 22.99
CA THR A 20 6.98 21.45 21.71
C THR A 20 5.55 20.99 21.51
N PRO A 21 4.86 21.41 20.43
CA PRO A 21 3.53 20.90 20.14
C PRO A 21 3.61 19.39 19.91
N PRO A 22 2.57 18.61 20.29
CA PRO A 22 2.54 17.19 20.00
C PRO A 22 2.64 17.01 18.49
N VAL A 23 3.75 16.42 18.03
CA VAL A 23 3.89 15.99 16.64
C VAL A 23 2.98 14.77 16.49
N GLN A 24 1.76 14.99 16.01
CA GLN A 24 0.86 13.91 15.66
C GLN A 24 1.39 13.28 14.37
N ALA A 25 1.93 12.06 14.46
CA ALA A 25 2.23 11.28 13.26
C ALA A 25 0.91 10.94 12.56
N GLN A 26 0.82 11.20 11.26
CA GLN A 26 -0.23 10.64 10.43
C GLN A 26 0.16 9.20 10.09
N PRO A 27 -0.74 8.21 10.28
CA PRO A 27 -0.46 6.86 9.84
C PRO A 27 -0.30 6.86 8.31
N GLU A 28 0.81 6.29 7.83
CA GLU A 28 1.10 6.16 6.39
C GLU A 28 0.11 5.21 5.71
N SER A 29 -0.49 4.29 6.46
CA SER A 29 -1.52 3.37 5.98
C SER A 29 -2.50 2.98 7.09
N TYR A 30 -3.68 2.56 6.68
CA TYR A 30 -4.69 1.98 7.55
C TYR A 30 -4.77 0.47 7.32
N ASN A 31 -4.98 -0.30 8.39
CA ASN A 31 -5.01 -1.75 8.33
C ASN A 31 -6.34 -2.34 7.82
N HIS A 32 -7.36 -1.49 7.57
CA HIS A 32 -8.67 -1.84 7.01
C HIS A 32 -9.25 -3.18 7.52
N PRO A 33 -9.47 -3.33 8.84
CA PRO A 33 -9.91 -4.59 9.45
C PRO A 33 -11.31 -5.03 9.00
N GLU A 34 -12.09 -4.13 8.41
CA GLU A 34 -13.40 -4.39 7.82
C GLU A 34 -13.35 -5.24 6.55
N LEU A 35 -12.18 -5.35 5.89
CA LEU A 35 -12.03 -6.07 4.64
C LEU A 35 -12.03 -7.59 4.83
N LYS A 36 -12.81 -8.26 3.99
CA LYS A 36 -12.81 -9.72 3.86
C LYS A 36 -12.04 -10.10 2.60
N TRP A 37 -10.91 -10.76 2.79
CA TRP A 37 -10.00 -11.15 1.71
C TRP A 37 -10.33 -12.54 1.15
N TYR A 38 -10.15 -12.67 -0.15
CA TYR A 38 -10.37 -13.87 -0.94
C TYR A 38 -9.25 -14.04 -1.96
N THR A 39 -9.06 -15.26 -2.45
CA THR A 39 -8.07 -15.55 -3.49
C THR A 39 -8.70 -16.34 -4.63
N ILE A 40 -8.51 -15.89 -5.87
CA ILE A 40 -8.69 -16.73 -7.06
C ILE A 40 -7.34 -17.36 -7.39
N GLU A 41 -7.31 -18.67 -7.47
CA GLU A 41 -6.14 -19.40 -7.96
C GLU A 41 -6.34 -19.80 -9.43
N THR A 42 -5.30 -19.58 -10.22
CA THR A 42 -5.22 -19.93 -11.65
C THR A 42 -3.96 -20.77 -11.90
N PRO A 43 -3.73 -21.32 -13.11
CA PRO A 43 -2.50 -22.05 -13.40
C PRO A 43 -1.21 -21.28 -13.08
N HIS A 44 -1.14 -19.98 -13.34
CA HIS A 44 0.09 -19.18 -13.22
C HIS A 44 0.01 -18.05 -12.18
N PHE A 45 -1.17 -17.76 -11.63
CA PHE A 45 -1.36 -16.62 -10.73
C PHE A 45 -2.22 -16.93 -9.51
N PHE A 46 -1.95 -16.18 -8.43
CA PHE A 46 -2.89 -15.97 -7.32
C PHE A 46 -3.41 -14.54 -7.38
N ILE A 47 -4.73 -14.34 -7.32
CA ILE A 47 -5.35 -13.02 -7.34
C ILE A 47 -6.05 -12.80 -6.01
N HIS A 48 -5.46 -11.97 -5.15
CA HIS A 48 -5.97 -11.59 -3.85
C HIS A 48 -6.84 -10.34 -3.97
N PHE A 49 -8.06 -10.40 -3.45
CA PHE A 49 -9.04 -9.31 -3.53
C PHE A 49 -9.93 -9.28 -2.31
N HIS A 50 -10.57 -8.15 -2.05
CA HIS A 50 -11.48 -7.97 -0.93
C HIS A 50 -12.94 -7.79 -1.40
N ASN A 51 -13.88 -7.73 -0.45
CA ASN A 51 -15.26 -7.35 -0.75
C ASN A 51 -15.30 -6.01 -1.49
N GLY A 52 -16.06 -5.95 -2.59
CA GLY A 52 -16.14 -4.77 -3.49
C GLY A 52 -15.34 -4.93 -4.78
N THR A 53 -14.20 -5.64 -4.75
CA THR A 53 -13.26 -5.68 -5.90
C THR A 53 -13.31 -6.96 -6.73
N LYS A 54 -14.33 -7.81 -6.49
CA LYS A 54 -14.50 -9.11 -7.16
C LYS A 54 -14.45 -9.00 -8.68
N ARG A 55 -15.20 -8.07 -9.29
CA ARG A 55 -15.25 -7.92 -10.76
C ARG A 55 -13.86 -7.68 -11.34
N THR A 56 -13.07 -6.82 -10.71
CA THR A 56 -11.69 -6.51 -11.10
C THR A 56 -10.80 -7.75 -10.99
N ALA A 57 -10.91 -8.51 -9.91
CA ALA A 57 -10.15 -9.75 -9.73
C ALA A 57 -10.42 -10.78 -10.84
N PHE A 58 -11.67 -10.96 -11.27
CA PHE A 58 -12.02 -11.85 -12.39
C PHE A 58 -11.45 -11.36 -13.73
N ALA A 59 -11.47 -10.05 -13.97
CA ALA A 59 -10.87 -9.46 -15.17
C ALA A 59 -9.36 -9.69 -15.19
N ILE A 60 -8.68 -9.44 -14.07
CA ILE A 60 -7.23 -9.70 -13.90
C ILE A 60 -6.93 -11.18 -14.19
N ALA A 61 -7.62 -12.11 -13.54
CA ALA A 61 -7.38 -13.54 -13.73
C ALA A 61 -7.47 -13.96 -15.21
N LYS A 62 -8.51 -13.49 -15.92
CA LYS A 62 -8.71 -13.79 -17.35
C LYS A 62 -7.60 -13.18 -18.21
N ILE A 63 -7.27 -11.90 -17.99
CA ILE A 63 -6.29 -11.18 -18.81
C ILE A 63 -4.89 -11.71 -18.56
N ALA A 64 -4.50 -11.90 -17.30
CA ALA A 64 -3.18 -12.37 -16.90
C ALA A 64 -2.88 -13.75 -17.51
N GLU A 65 -3.82 -14.70 -17.43
CA GLU A 65 -3.67 -16.01 -18.05
C GLU A 65 -3.58 -15.93 -19.58
N ASN A 66 -4.36 -15.05 -20.22
CA ASN A 66 -4.31 -14.85 -21.67
C ASN A 66 -2.92 -14.37 -22.13
N VAL A 67 -2.32 -13.43 -21.39
CA VAL A 67 -1.04 -12.82 -21.78
C VAL A 67 0.20 -13.55 -21.25
N TYR A 68 0.07 -14.48 -20.31
CA TYR A 68 1.21 -15.18 -19.70
C TYR A 68 2.13 -15.83 -20.75
N GLY A 69 1.55 -16.59 -21.69
CA GLY A 69 2.30 -17.26 -22.75
C GLY A 69 3.08 -16.28 -23.66
N PRO A 70 2.40 -15.30 -24.27
CA PRO A 70 3.07 -14.25 -25.07
C PRO A 70 4.18 -13.50 -24.31
N VAL A 71 3.93 -13.06 -23.08
CA VAL A 71 4.88 -12.28 -22.28
C VAL A 71 6.11 -13.12 -21.91
N THR A 72 5.90 -14.31 -21.35
CA THR A 72 7.03 -15.18 -20.94
C THR A 72 7.87 -15.64 -22.15
N LYS A 73 7.23 -15.85 -23.31
CA LYS A 73 7.94 -16.16 -24.56
C LYS A 73 8.76 -14.98 -25.05
N LEU A 74 8.22 -13.77 -25.03
CA LEU A 74 8.92 -12.55 -25.48
C LEU A 74 10.21 -12.33 -24.69
N TYR A 75 10.15 -12.42 -23.36
CA TYR A 75 11.31 -12.22 -22.50
C TYR A 75 12.17 -13.48 -22.31
N ARG A 76 11.74 -14.63 -22.86
CA ARG A 76 12.39 -15.94 -22.65
C ARG A 76 12.61 -16.25 -21.16
N HIS A 77 11.67 -15.84 -20.34
CA HIS A 77 11.72 -15.96 -18.89
C HIS A 77 10.34 -16.36 -18.37
N LYS A 78 10.32 -17.35 -17.49
CA LYS A 78 9.14 -17.74 -16.72
C LYS A 78 9.45 -17.49 -15.25
N PRO A 79 8.51 -16.90 -14.49
CA PRO A 79 8.60 -16.88 -13.04
C PRO A 79 8.79 -18.29 -12.48
N ASP A 80 9.57 -18.40 -11.42
CA ASP A 80 9.88 -19.65 -10.71
C ASP A 80 8.70 -20.18 -9.88
N GLY A 81 7.62 -19.40 -9.76
CA GLY A 81 6.38 -19.77 -9.12
C GLY A 81 5.18 -19.02 -9.70
N LYS A 82 4.05 -19.08 -8.98
CA LYS A 82 2.88 -18.28 -9.34
C LYS A 82 3.09 -16.82 -8.96
N VAL A 83 2.64 -15.91 -9.82
CA VAL A 83 2.69 -14.47 -9.55
C VAL A 83 1.44 -14.05 -8.78
N HIS A 84 1.63 -13.23 -7.76
CA HIS A 84 0.58 -12.70 -6.90
C HIS A 84 0.07 -11.37 -7.43
N PHE A 85 -1.24 -11.24 -7.61
CA PHE A 85 -1.91 -9.96 -7.77
C PHE A 85 -2.58 -9.57 -6.44
N ILE A 86 -2.41 -8.32 -6.02
CA ILE A 86 -3.17 -7.73 -4.91
C ILE A 86 -4.03 -6.60 -5.48
N VAL A 87 -5.35 -6.76 -5.34
CA VAL A 87 -6.31 -5.73 -5.72
C VAL A 87 -6.56 -4.81 -4.53
N ARG A 88 -6.18 -3.53 -4.68
CA ARG A 88 -6.35 -2.45 -3.70
C ARG A 88 -7.55 -1.59 -4.12
N ASP A 89 -8.33 -1.09 -3.16
CA ASP A 89 -9.45 -0.17 -3.42
C ASP A 89 -9.91 0.54 -2.14
N THR A 90 -8.98 0.82 -1.23
CA THR A 90 -9.26 1.37 0.10
C THR A 90 -8.99 2.85 0.23
N ASP A 91 -8.11 3.35 -0.62
CA ASP A 91 -7.61 4.71 -0.62
C ASP A 91 -7.92 5.31 -2.01
N ASP A 92 -8.18 6.61 -2.05
CA ASP A 92 -8.37 7.34 -3.30
C ASP A 92 -7.02 7.52 -4.01
N TYR A 93 -6.59 6.45 -4.67
CA TYR A 93 -5.29 6.32 -5.30
C TYR A 93 -5.42 5.44 -6.53
N SER A 94 -4.93 5.92 -7.68
CA SER A 94 -4.98 5.18 -8.95
C SER A 94 -3.56 4.93 -9.46
N ASN A 95 -3.07 3.70 -9.25
CA ASN A 95 -1.72 3.29 -9.64
C ASN A 95 -1.62 1.78 -9.90
N GLY A 96 -0.42 1.31 -10.25
CA GLY A 96 -0.04 -0.10 -10.25
C GLY A 96 1.48 -0.27 -10.07
N ALA A 97 1.90 -1.35 -9.42
CA ALA A 97 3.30 -1.61 -9.11
C ALA A 97 3.65 -3.09 -9.29
N ALA A 98 4.87 -3.37 -9.76
CA ALA A 98 5.40 -4.72 -9.92
C ALA A 98 6.68 -4.89 -9.09
N TYR A 99 6.68 -5.89 -8.21
CA TYR A 99 7.73 -6.20 -7.26
C TYR A 99 8.34 -7.56 -7.58
N TYR A 100 9.47 -7.55 -8.27
CA TYR A 100 10.09 -8.77 -8.81
C TYR A 100 10.66 -9.70 -7.73
N TYR A 101 11.09 -9.19 -6.58
CA TYR A 101 11.57 -10.03 -5.46
C TYR A 101 10.47 -10.87 -4.81
N GLU A 102 9.21 -10.43 -4.93
CA GLU A 102 8.06 -11.06 -4.28
C GLU A 102 7.15 -11.78 -5.28
N ASN A 103 7.49 -11.76 -6.58
CA ASN A 103 6.59 -12.16 -7.67
C ASN A 103 5.19 -11.54 -7.48
N LYS A 104 5.14 -10.25 -7.13
CA LYS A 104 3.91 -9.57 -6.71
C LYS A 104 3.62 -8.38 -7.61
N ILE A 105 2.35 -8.20 -7.95
CA ILE A 105 1.81 -7.06 -8.66
C ILE A 105 0.67 -6.48 -7.83
N GLU A 106 0.68 -5.17 -7.60
CA GLU A 106 -0.41 -4.45 -6.94
C GLU A 106 -1.13 -3.57 -7.96
N ILE A 107 -2.46 -3.57 -7.91
CA ILE A 107 -3.32 -2.76 -8.78
C ILE A 107 -4.41 -2.12 -7.94
N TRP A 108 -4.61 -0.82 -8.11
CA TRP A 108 -5.74 -0.10 -7.55
C TRP A 108 -6.93 -0.18 -8.51
N ALA A 109 -8.09 -0.62 -7.99
CA ALA A 109 -9.22 -1.05 -8.82
C ALA A 109 -10.03 0.11 -9.40
N THR A 110 -10.18 1.19 -8.65
CA THR A 110 -10.90 2.39 -9.07
C THR A 110 -9.95 3.48 -9.56
N PRO A 111 -10.37 4.30 -10.54
CA PRO A 111 -9.65 5.53 -10.85
C PRO A 111 -9.77 6.49 -9.67
N MET A 112 -8.76 7.35 -9.53
CA MET A 112 -8.78 8.42 -8.54
C MET A 112 -9.85 9.44 -8.95
N ASP A 113 -10.70 9.82 -8.00
CA ASP A 113 -11.76 10.78 -8.24
C ASP A 113 -11.20 12.20 -8.10
N PHE A 114 -11.42 13.04 -9.10
CA PHE A 114 -10.99 14.44 -9.07
C PHE A 114 -12.20 15.32 -9.30
N ASP A 115 -12.59 16.09 -8.28
CA ASP A 115 -13.43 17.27 -8.46
C ASP A 115 -12.58 18.35 -9.15
N LEU A 116 -12.77 18.51 -10.47
CA LEU A 116 -12.10 19.55 -11.29
C LEU A 116 -12.93 20.84 -11.39
#